data_AF-A0A3R9PNP1-F1
#
_entry.id   AF-A0A3R9PNP1-F1
#
_cell.length_a   1.000
_cell.length_b   1.000
_cell.length_c   1.000
_cell.angle_alpha   90.00
_cell.angle_beta   90.00
_cell.angle_gamma   90.00
#
_symmetry.space_group_name_H-M   'P 1'
#
loop_
_entity.id
_entity.type
_entity.pdbx_description
1 polymer ?
#
loop_
_entity_poly.entity_id
_entity_poly.type
_entity_poly.pdbx_seq_one_letter_code
_entity_poly.pdbx_strand_id
1 'polypeptide(L)'
;MKPVVAFLLGLLMLVSGLVPQNDLSELGKLPELAGHYRYHRALAGGHLSPLAFLALHYGPHGTDHRRHPYSQRDAQDHHKLPLEQHHHDCVMVSFVLPAGRVALPPRPRTWPVAAYRVAPGPLYAFCVSNPLLQPPRA
;
A
#
# COMPACT_ATOMS: atom_id res chain seq x y z
N MET A 1 20.75 10.87 27.95
CA MET A 1 19.32 11.20 27.80
C MET A 1 18.56 10.44 28.87
N LYS A 2 17.68 11.08 29.66
CA LYS A 2 17.04 10.41 30.82
C LYS A 2 16.14 9.26 30.33
N PRO A 3 16.17 8.06 30.95
CA PRO A 3 15.41 6.89 30.49
C PRO A 3 13.90 7.14 30.44
N VAL A 4 13.40 7.98 31.36
CA VAL A 4 11.99 8.42 31.39
C VAL A 4 11.60 9.16 30.10
N VAL A 5 12.49 10.00 29.57
CA VAL A 5 12.25 10.75 28.32
C VAL A 5 12.23 9.79 27.13
N ALA A 6 13.14 8.81 27.09
CA ALA A 6 13.16 7.80 26.03
C ALA A 6 11.90 6.92 26.05
N PHE A 7 11.44 6.53 27.24
CA PHE A 7 10.19 5.77 27.40
C PHE A 7 8.97 6.56 26.93
N LEU A 8 8.83 7.82 27.35
CA LEU A 8 7.75 8.69 26.90
C LEU A 8 7.77 8.93 25.40
N LEU A 9 8.96 9.13 24.82
CA LEU A 9 9.13 9.32 23.39
C LEU A 9 8.79 8.03 22.62
N GLY A 10 9.17 6.87 23.15
CA GLY A 10 8.81 5.56 22.58
C GLY A 10 7.30 5.33 22.61
N LEU A 11 6.63 5.67 23.71
CA LEU A 11 5.17 5.59 23.82
C LEU A 11 4.50 6.53 22.82
N LEU A 12 4.98 7.77 22.70
CA LEU A 12 4.45 8.74 21.75
C LEU A 12 4.60 8.24 20.31
N MET A 13 5.78 7.73 19.94
CA MET A 13 6.03 7.17 18.61
C MET A 13 5.17 5.94 18.33
N LEU A 14 4.95 5.09 19.33
CA LEU A 14 4.07 3.92 19.21
C LEU A 14 2.62 4.35 18.98
N VAL A 15 2.11 5.27 19.80
CA VAL A 15 0.74 5.78 19.67
C VAL A 15 0.55 6.50 18.34
N SER A 16 1.47 7.39 17.96
CA SER A 16 1.43 8.10 16.67
C SER A 16 1.57 7.16 15.48
N GLY A 17 2.30 6.05 15.60
CA GLY A 17 2.40 5.02 14.56
C GLY A 17 1.15 4.15 14.43
N LEU A 18 0.32 4.07 15.49
CA LEU A 18 -0.96 3.38 15.48
C LEU A 18 -2.11 4.25 14.96
N VAL A 19 -1.95 5.58 14.90
CA VAL A 19 -2.91 6.46 14.24
C VAL A 19 -2.71 6.33 12.74
N PRO A 20 -3.68 5.77 11.99
CA PRO A 20 -3.54 5.61 10.56
C PRO A 20 -3.32 6.98 9.92
N GLN A 21 -2.18 7.16 9.26
CA GLN A 21 -1.80 8.41 8.57
C GLN A 21 -1.84 9.68 9.44
N ASN A 22 -1.85 9.55 10.77
CA ASN A 22 -2.04 10.66 11.72
C ASN A 22 -3.34 11.45 11.50
N ASP A 23 -4.35 10.83 10.86
CA ASP A 23 -5.63 11.48 10.60
C ASP A 23 -6.63 11.18 11.73
N LEU A 24 -6.81 12.17 12.61
CA LEU A 24 -7.77 12.10 13.70
C LEU A 24 -9.22 12.05 13.19
N SER A 25 -9.49 12.48 11.95
CA SER A 25 -10.82 12.39 11.35
C SER A 25 -11.22 10.93 11.07
N GLU A 26 -10.25 10.06 10.75
CA GLU A 26 -10.47 8.62 10.60
C GLU A 26 -10.80 7.95 11.96
N LEU A 27 -10.17 8.39 13.05
CA LEU A 27 -10.52 7.92 14.40
C LEU A 27 -11.95 8.34 14.80
N GLY A 28 -12.41 9.49 14.31
CA GLY A 28 -13.79 9.95 14.49
C GLY A 28 -14.85 9.04 13.86
N LYS A 29 -14.45 8.15 12.93
CA LYS A 29 -15.33 7.17 12.26
C LYS A 29 -15.42 5.82 13.00
N LEU A 30 -14.66 5.62 14.08
CA LEU A 30 -14.73 4.39 14.88
C LEU A 30 -16.13 4.10 15.48
N PRO A 31 -16.92 5.10 15.92
CA PRO A 31 -18.30 4.87 16.34
C PRO A 31 -19.18 4.35 15.20
N GLU A 32 -18.99 4.86 13.98
CA GLU A 32 -19.71 4.40 12.78
C GLU A 32 -19.35 2.95 12.44
N LEU A 33 -18.06 2.58 12.55
CA LEU A 33 -17.61 1.19 12.39
C LEU A 33 -18.30 0.25 13.39
N ALA A 34 -18.43 0.66 14.65
CA ALA A 34 -19.13 -0.13 15.67
C ALA A 34 -20.63 -0.24 15.37
N GLY A 35 -21.26 0.83 14.89
CA GLY A 35 -22.65 0.81 14.42
C GLY A 35 -22.86 -0.14 13.25
N HIS A 36 -21.96 -0.10 12.28
CA HIS A 36 -22.00 -0.95 11.09
C HIS A 36 -21.76 -2.43 11.44
N TYR A 37 -20.84 -2.73 12.37
CA TYR A 37 -20.68 -4.08 12.92
C TYR A 37 -21.98 -4.60 13.57
N ARG A 38 -22.69 -3.76 14.33
CA ARG A 38 -23.98 -4.16 14.94
C ARG A 38 -25.03 -4.46 13.89
N TYR A 39 -25.07 -3.69 12.79
CA TYR A 39 -25.96 -3.94 11.67
C TYR A 39 -25.67 -5.32 11.03
N HIS A 40 -24.42 -5.59 10.68
CA HIS A 40 -24.01 -6.87 10.11
C HIS A 40 -24.22 -8.05 11.07
N ARG A 41 -23.97 -7.84 12.36
CA ARG A 41 -24.25 -8.83 13.40
C ARG A 41 -25.74 -9.12 13.50
N ALA A 42 -26.61 -8.13 13.36
CA ALA A 42 -28.06 -8.32 13.35
C ALA A 42 -28.51 -9.10 12.10
N LEU A 43 -27.97 -8.77 10.91
CA LEU A 43 -28.24 -9.50 9.67
C LEU A 43 -27.82 -10.97 9.76
N ALA A 44 -26.68 -11.25 10.39
CA ALA A 44 -26.15 -12.59 10.59
C ALA A 44 -26.78 -13.34 11.78
N GLY A 45 -27.90 -12.86 12.33
CA GLY A 45 -28.59 -13.51 13.45
C GLY A 45 -27.78 -13.56 14.75
N GLY A 46 -26.81 -12.65 14.93
CA GLY A 46 -25.97 -12.56 16.13
C GLY A 46 -24.66 -13.33 16.07
N HIS A 47 -24.43 -14.14 15.04
CA HIS A 47 -23.27 -15.05 14.94
C HIS A 47 -22.01 -14.40 14.36
N LEU A 48 -22.08 -13.16 13.86
CA LEU A 48 -20.92 -12.48 13.32
C LEU A 48 -19.97 -12.03 14.43
N SER A 49 -18.72 -12.48 14.34
CA SER A 49 -17.65 -12.01 15.22
C SER A 49 -17.04 -10.70 14.70
N PRO A 50 -16.47 -9.86 15.57
CA PRO A 50 -15.81 -8.62 15.15
C PRO A 50 -14.67 -8.87 14.16
N LEU A 51 -13.91 -9.95 14.36
CA LEU A 51 -12.81 -10.30 13.47
C LEU A 51 -13.30 -10.74 12.09
N ALA A 52 -14.38 -11.52 12.02
CA ALA A 52 -14.98 -11.91 10.75
C ALA A 52 -15.53 -10.69 10.00
N PHE A 53 -16.14 -9.74 10.72
CA PHE A 53 -16.57 -8.46 10.15
C PHE A 53 -15.40 -7.64 9.58
N LEU A 54 -14.29 -7.53 10.33
CA LEU A 54 -13.09 -6.84 9.86
C LEU A 54 -12.47 -7.54 8.65
N ALA A 55 -12.43 -8.87 8.64
CA ALA A 55 -11.94 -9.63 7.49
C ALA A 55 -12.84 -9.46 6.25
N LEU A 56 -14.15 -9.30 6.45
CA LEU A 56 -15.11 -9.02 5.39
C LEU A 56 -14.92 -7.62 4.78
N HIS A 57 -14.43 -6.64 5.53
CA HIS A 57 -14.29 -5.25 5.05
C HIS A 57 -12.85 -4.87 4.66
N TYR A 58 -11.86 -5.36 5.40
CA TYR A 58 -10.44 -5.01 5.26
C TYR A 58 -9.55 -6.20 4.87
N GLY A 59 -10.12 -7.39 4.74
CA GLY A 59 -9.40 -8.58 4.30
C GLY A 59 -9.17 -8.62 2.79
N PRO A 60 -8.46 -9.64 2.29
CA PRO A 60 -8.14 -9.79 0.87
C PRO A 60 -9.35 -9.82 -0.06
N HIS A 61 -10.52 -10.20 0.47
CA HIS A 61 -11.78 -10.30 -0.26
C HIS A 61 -12.75 -9.14 0.04
N GLY A 62 -12.33 -8.11 0.78
CA GLY A 62 -13.24 -7.04 1.20
C GLY A 62 -13.84 -6.23 0.06
N THR A 63 -13.16 -6.19 -1.08
CA THR A 63 -13.67 -5.56 -2.30
C THR A 63 -14.91 -6.26 -2.88
N ASP A 64 -15.10 -7.55 -2.58
CA ASP A 64 -16.24 -8.32 -3.10
C ASP A 64 -17.54 -7.91 -2.39
N HIS A 65 -17.49 -7.82 -1.05
CA HIS A 65 -18.60 -7.29 -0.27
C HIS A 65 -18.93 -5.83 -0.66
N ARG A 66 -17.91 -5.03 -0.98
CA ARG A 66 -18.11 -3.65 -1.44
C ARG A 66 -18.84 -3.57 -2.80
N ARG A 67 -18.65 -4.55 -3.68
CA ARG A 67 -19.35 -4.66 -4.98
C ARG A 67 -20.75 -5.25 -4.84
N HIS A 68 -20.95 -6.09 -3.83
CA HIS A 68 -22.21 -6.78 -3.56
C HIS A 68 -22.67 -6.52 -2.11
N PRO A 69 -23.09 -5.28 -1.81
CA PRO A 69 -23.61 -4.92 -0.50
C PRO A 69 -24.97 -5.57 -0.26
N TYR A 70 -25.33 -5.79 1.02
CA TYR A 70 -26.61 -6.43 1.37
C TYR A 70 -27.82 -5.52 1.10
N SER A 71 -27.61 -4.19 1.07
CA SER A 71 -28.65 -3.22 0.76
C SER A 71 -28.05 -1.92 0.21
N GLN A 72 -28.90 -1.05 -0.35
CA GLN A 72 -28.47 0.28 -0.77
C GLN A 72 -27.96 1.13 0.40
N ARG A 73 -28.52 0.94 1.60
CA ARG A 73 -28.07 1.60 2.83
C ARG A 73 -26.68 1.12 3.25
N ASP A 74 -26.45 -0.19 3.18
CA ASP A 74 -25.16 -0.83 3.45
C ASP A 74 -24.07 -0.26 2.53
N ALA A 75 -24.37 -0.14 1.24
CA ALA A 75 -23.49 0.46 0.24
C ALA A 75 -23.11 1.92 0.56
N GLN A 76 -24.06 2.72 1.07
CA GLN A 76 -23.81 4.10 1.45
C GLN A 76 -22.99 4.18 2.74
N ASP A 77 -23.25 3.32 3.71
CA ASP A 77 -22.55 3.38 5.00
C ASP A 77 -21.09 2.94 4.89
N HIS A 78 -20.69 2.21 3.84
CA HIS A 78 -19.28 1.89 3.57
C HIS A 78 -18.38 3.14 3.52
N HIS A 79 -18.83 4.25 2.92
CA HIS A 79 -18.00 5.47 2.84
C HIS A 79 -17.71 6.12 4.21
N LYS A 80 -18.47 5.74 5.25
CA LYS A 80 -18.33 6.27 6.61
C LYS A 80 -17.35 5.45 7.44
N LEU A 81 -16.91 4.30 6.94
CA LEU A 81 -15.98 3.45 7.65
C LEU A 81 -14.56 4.04 7.56
N PRO A 82 -13.76 3.87 8.62
CA PRO A 82 -12.38 4.29 8.61
C PRO A 82 -11.58 3.48 7.58
N LEU A 83 -10.54 4.07 6.99
CA LEU A 83 -9.55 3.41 6.11
C LEU A 83 -10.09 2.84 4.78
N GLU A 84 -11.36 3.06 4.46
CA GLU A 84 -12.02 2.51 3.27
C GLU A 84 -11.42 3.04 1.95
N GLN A 85 -10.92 4.28 1.96
CA GLN A 85 -10.44 4.99 0.77
C GLN A 85 -8.97 4.70 0.42
N HIS A 86 -8.20 4.06 1.31
CA HIS A 86 -6.74 3.99 1.18
C HIS A 86 -6.20 2.70 0.54
N HIS A 87 -7.04 1.83 0.00
CA HIS A 87 -6.56 0.64 -0.72
C HIS A 87 -5.87 0.95 -2.06
N HIS A 88 -6.01 2.17 -2.59
CA HIS A 88 -5.35 2.61 -3.83
C HIS A 88 -4.32 3.73 -3.64
N ASP A 89 -4.33 4.39 -2.47
CA ASP A 89 -3.39 5.47 -2.19
C ASP A 89 -2.20 4.92 -1.42
N CYS A 90 -1.09 4.80 -2.16
CA CYS A 90 0.23 4.53 -1.64
C CYS A 90 0.44 5.32 -0.34
N VAL A 91 0.71 4.65 0.78
CA VAL A 91 1.00 5.30 2.06
C VAL A 91 2.22 6.20 1.87
N MET A 92 1.99 7.49 1.64
CA MET A 92 3.05 8.46 1.46
C MET A 92 3.53 8.87 2.85
N VAL A 93 4.56 8.17 3.33
CA VAL A 93 5.21 8.53 4.59
C VAL A 93 6.13 9.72 4.33
N SER A 94 5.65 10.94 4.61
CA SER A 94 6.47 12.15 4.57
C SER A 94 7.14 12.38 5.91
N PHE A 95 8.47 12.39 5.95
CA PHE A 95 9.24 12.80 7.11
C PHE A 95 9.79 14.21 6.90
N VAL A 96 9.57 15.11 7.87
CA VAL A 96 10.25 16.41 7.90
C VAL A 96 11.64 16.19 8.49
N LEU A 97 12.66 16.14 7.63
CA LEU A 97 14.05 16.18 8.10
C LEU A 97 14.35 17.62 8.57
N PRO A 98 14.85 17.82 9.80
CA PRO A 98 15.40 19.12 10.18
C PRO A 98 16.52 19.46 9.20
N ALA A 99 16.64 20.73 8.80
CA ALA A 99 17.62 21.25 7.85
C ALA A 99 19.08 21.18 8.34
N GLY A 100 19.45 20.13 9.08
CA GLY A 100 20.82 19.76 9.32
C GLY A 100 21.44 19.27 8.02
N ARG A 101 22.67 19.71 7.73
CA ARG A 101 23.44 19.23 6.58
C ARG A 101 23.59 17.71 6.71
N VAL A 102 22.82 16.96 5.94
CA VAL A 102 23.02 15.52 5.79
C VAL A 102 24.33 15.34 5.03
N ALA A 103 25.42 15.12 5.77
CA ALA A 103 26.67 14.69 5.17
C ALA A 103 26.48 13.24 4.70
N LEU A 104 26.08 13.08 3.44
CA LEU A 104 26.09 11.79 2.78
C LEU A 104 27.54 11.27 2.80
N PRO A 105 27.81 10.07 3.33
CA PRO A 105 29.14 9.49 3.22
C PRO A 105 29.49 9.40 1.73
N PRO A 106 30.75 9.72 1.35
CA PRO A 106 31.17 9.63 -0.04
C PRO A 106 30.89 8.22 -0.56
N ARG A 107 30.15 8.15 -1.67
CA ARG A 107 29.84 6.90 -2.37
C ARG A 107 31.16 6.13 -2.56
N PRO A 108 31.26 4.85 -2.14
CA PRO A 108 32.47 4.09 -2.37
C PRO A 108 32.77 4.11 -3.87
N ARG A 109 34.02 4.47 -4.20
CA ARG A 109 34.51 4.46 -5.57
C ARG A 109 34.16 3.12 -6.18
N THR A 110 33.50 3.19 -7.33
CA THR A 110 32.98 2.07 -8.12
C THR A 110 33.97 0.91 -8.16
N TRP A 111 33.46 -0.30 -7.92
CA TRP A 111 34.15 -1.55 -8.24
C TRP A 111 34.61 -1.50 -9.71
N PRO A 112 35.80 -1.98 -10.07
CA PRO A 112 36.18 -2.09 -11.47
C PRO A 112 35.23 -3.09 -12.15
N VAL A 113 34.21 -2.58 -12.84
CA VAL A 113 33.39 -3.37 -13.74
C VAL A 113 34.24 -3.53 -15.00
N ALA A 114 34.59 -4.77 -15.33
CA ALA A 114 35.15 -5.06 -16.64
C ALA A 114 34.18 -4.52 -17.69
N ALA A 115 34.62 -3.53 -18.47
CA ALA A 115 33.80 -2.96 -19.53
C ALA A 115 33.44 -4.09 -20.51
N TYR A 116 32.19 -4.56 -20.44
CA TYR A 116 31.66 -5.51 -21.40
C TYR A 116 31.71 -4.86 -22.77
N ARG A 117 32.66 -5.30 -23.61
CA ARG A 117 32.67 -4.95 -25.03
C ARG A 117 31.86 -6.00 -25.77
N VAL A 118 30.68 -5.61 -26.24
CA VAL A 118 29.96 -6.38 -27.26
C VAL A 118 30.86 -6.48 -28.47
N ALA A 119 31.36 -7.67 -28.77
CA ALA A 119 31.93 -7.94 -30.09
C ALA A 119 30.77 -7.96 -31.09
N PRO A 120 30.75 -7.11 -32.12
CA PRO A 120 29.72 -7.17 -33.14
C PRO A 120 29.92 -8.45 -33.97
N GLY A 121 29.26 -9.52 -33.55
CA GLY A 121 29.13 -10.76 -34.31
C GLY A 121 27.78 -10.82 -35.02
N PRO A 122 27.69 -11.42 -36.21
CA PRO A 122 26.41 -11.60 -36.89
C PRO A 122 25.53 -12.57 -36.09
N LEU A 123 24.57 -12.03 -35.32
CA LEU A 123 23.64 -12.79 -34.48
C LEU A 123 22.74 -13.77 -35.25
N TYR A 124 22.71 -13.66 -36.58
CA TYR A 124 21.80 -14.38 -37.47
C TYR A 124 22.51 -15.05 -38.65
N ALA A 125 23.77 -15.48 -38.49
CA ALA A 125 24.51 -16.18 -39.54
C ALA A 125 23.83 -17.47 -40.05
N PHE A 126 22.87 -17.99 -39.29
CA PHE A 126 22.10 -19.21 -39.58
C PHE A 126 20.69 -18.92 -40.11
N CYS A 127 20.29 -17.64 -40.23
CA CYS A 127 18.94 -17.30 -40.64
C CYS A 127 18.81 -17.41 -42.16
N VAL A 128 18.14 -18.46 -42.62
CA VAL A 128 17.73 -18.60 -44.03
C VAL A 128 16.58 -17.61 -44.27
N SER A 129 16.91 -16.43 -44.80
CA SER A 129 15.91 -15.42 -45.12
C SER A 129 15.03 -15.89 -46.28
N ASN A 130 13.72 -15.97 -46.06
CA ASN A 130 12.75 -16.30 -47.10
C ASN A 130 12.56 -15.08 -48.02
N PRO A 131 12.85 -15.16 -49.33
CA PRO A 131 12.89 -13.97 -50.21
C PRO A 131 11.53 -13.28 -50.41
N LEU A 132 10.42 -13.95 -50.06
CA LEU A 132 9.06 -13.41 -50.21
C LEU A 132 8.75 -12.25 -49.25
N LEU A 133 9.52 -12.07 -48.18
CA LEU A 133 9.27 -11.05 -47.16
C LEU A 133 10.34 -9.95 -47.14
N GLN A 134 11.22 -9.87 -48.15
CA GLN A 134 12.15 -8.75 -48.25
C GLN A 134 11.50 -7.60 -49.01
N PRO A 135 11.58 -6.35 -48.51
CA PRO A 135 11.11 -5.19 -49.26
C PRO A 135 11.94 -5.02 -50.54
N PRO A 136 11.35 -4.47 -51.62
CA PRO A 136 12.05 -4.22 -52.87
C PRO A 136 13.22 -3.28 -52.63
N ARG A 137 14.41 -3.70 -53.08
CA ARG A 137 15.61 -2.84 -53.06
C ARG A 137 15.61 -2.03 -54.36
N ALA A 138 15.75 -0.72 -54.23
CA ALA A 138 15.95 0.21 -55.35
C ALA A 138 17.42 0.29 -55.75
#